data_AF-A0AAW5GGL9-F1
#
_entry.id   AF-A0AAW5GGL9-F1
#
_cell.length_a   1.000
_cell.length_b   1.000
_cell.length_c   1.000
_cell.angle_alpha   90.00
_cell.angle_beta   90.00
_cell.angle_gamma   90.00
#
_symmetry.space_group_name_H-M   'P 1'
#
loop_
_entity.id
_entity.type
_entity.pdbx_description
1 polymer ?
#
loop_
_entity_poly.entity_id
_entity_poly.type
_entity_poly.pdbx_seq_one_letter_code
_entity_poly.pdbx_strand_id
1 'polypeptide(L)'
;MDNYLVFQIYAPLVSWGEVAVGEVRHTSTVPSRSALLGLLAAALGIRRDDRAALTVFNQHYHVAVRPLSDRETWLNDYHTVQMPKENRKVPRYTRRDELRPEAGQSLETMLTSREYRCDAYYHIAISATPDAPYSLSALRDALLSPVFTLYFGRKSCPPALPLAPHLFAGTLAEVWQLAKQTPALNDLALETIGRAEGVCYWEQENDTGLTPQYRVSRNDQPADRRRWQFTSRVQYVGGEKGEE
;
A
#
# COMPACT_ATOMS: atom_id res chain seq x y z
N MET A 1 16.86 12.26 -16.82
CA MET A 1 15.53 12.64 -16.28
C MET A 1 14.71 11.40 -16.27
N ASP A 2 14.17 11.07 -15.11
CA ASP A 2 13.38 9.84 -14.92
C ASP A 2 11.90 10.16 -15.15
N ASN A 3 11.15 9.13 -15.54
CA ASN A 3 9.69 9.23 -15.67
C ASN A 3 9.05 8.63 -14.42
N TYR A 4 7.98 9.26 -13.96
CA TYR A 4 7.22 8.83 -12.80
C TYR A 4 5.73 8.78 -13.12
N LEU A 5 5.08 7.71 -12.66
CA LEU A 5 3.64 7.65 -12.51
C LEU A 5 3.27 8.15 -11.12
N VAL A 6 2.53 9.25 -11.05
CA VAL A 6 2.04 9.83 -9.80
C VAL A 6 0.55 9.65 -9.67
N PHE A 7 0.10 9.21 -8.49
CA PHE A 7 -1.31 9.09 -8.18
C PHE A 7 -1.55 9.39 -6.69
N GLN A 8 -2.80 9.67 -6.32
CA GLN A 8 -3.18 9.97 -4.96
C GLN A 8 -3.86 8.78 -4.27
N ILE A 9 -3.71 8.69 -2.96
CA ILE A 9 -4.40 7.75 -2.09
C ILE A 9 -5.06 8.54 -0.97
N TYR A 10 -6.39 8.58 -0.96
CA TYR A 10 -7.19 9.04 0.18
C TYR A 10 -8.29 8.05 0.52
N ALA A 11 -8.36 7.66 1.79
CA ALA A 11 -9.52 6.98 2.35
C ALA A 11 -9.72 7.34 3.83
N PRO A 12 -10.96 7.27 4.33
CA PRO A 12 -11.25 7.47 5.75
C PRO A 12 -10.51 6.48 6.65
N LEU A 13 -10.22 5.28 6.14
CA LEU A 13 -9.44 4.24 6.81
C LEU A 13 -8.46 3.61 5.82
N VAL A 14 -7.22 3.42 6.24
CA VAL A 14 -6.21 2.61 5.53
C VAL A 14 -5.50 1.65 6.48
N SER A 15 -4.84 0.62 5.95
CA SER A 15 -4.01 -0.29 6.76
C SER A 15 -2.80 -0.83 6.00
N TRP A 16 -1.62 -0.36 6.36
CA TRP A 16 -0.35 -0.73 5.73
C TRP A 16 0.35 -1.78 6.58
N GLY A 17 0.04 -3.06 6.32
CA GLY A 17 0.47 -4.16 7.19
C GLY A 17 1.97 -4.20 7.47
N GLU A 18 2.31 -4.42 8.74
CA GLU A 18 3.68 -4.65 9.21
C GLU A 18 3.89 -6.12 9.60
N VAL A 19 5.10 -6.44 10.07
CA VAL A 19 5.39 -7.77 10.63
C VAL A 19 4.51 -7.97 11.86
N ALA A 20 3.64 -8.98 11.79
CA ALA A 20 2.67 -9.26 12.82
C ALA A 20 2.59 -10.78 13.06
N VAL A 21 2.72 -11.19 14.32
CA VAL A 21 2.57 -12.57 14.78
C VAL A 21 1.37 -12.63 15.72
N GLY A 22 0.52 -13.63 15.55
CA GLY A 22 -0.67 -13.83 16.39
C GLY A 22 -1.89 -13.01 15.94
N GLU A 23 -2.62 -12.49 16.94
CA GLU A 23 -3.97 -11.93 16.80
C GLU A 23 -4.00 -10.42 16.55
N VAL A 24 -2.87 -9.74 16.77
CA VAL A 24 -2.72 -8.30 16.54
C VAL A 24 -2.20 -8.06 15.13
N ARG A 25 -2.83 -7.13 14.40
CA ARG A 25 -2.49 -6.75 13.02
C ARG A 25 -2.13 -5.28 12.97
N HIS A 26 -0.84 -5.00 13.14
CA HIS A 26 -0.27 -3.65 13.12
C HIS A 26 -0.37 -2.97 11.77
N THR A 27 -0.34 -1.63 11.79
CA THR A 27 -0.29 -0.78 10.60
C THR A 27 0.84 0.24 10.68
N SER A 28 1.54 0.40 9.57
CA SER A 28 2.54 1.45 9.40
C SER A 28 1.90 2.82 9.20
N THR A 29 2.69 3.89 9.43
CA THR A 29 2.31 5.29 9.18
C THR A 29 2.27 5.63 7.68
N VAL A 30 3.02 4.91 6.86
CA VAL A 30 3.08 5.13 5.42
C VAL A 30 2.88 3.83 4.64
N PRO A 31 2.26 3.91 3.44
CA PRO A 31 2.10 2.77 2.54
C PRO A 31 3.36 1.90 2.45
N SER A 32 3.16 0.60 2.60
CA SER A 32 4.24 -0.36 2.42
C SER A 32 4.44 -0.63 0.92
N ARG A 33 5.67 -0.98 0.54
CA ARG A 33 5.99 -1.33 -0.85
C ARG A 33 5.12 -2.47 -1.35
N SER A 34 4.95 -3.51 -0.54
CA SER A 34 4.09 -4.66 -0.86
C SER A 34 2.62 -4.28 -1.08
N ALA A 35 2.08 -3.31 -0.31
CA ALA A 35 0.71 -2.85 -0.50
C ALA A 35 0.54 -2.11 -1.83
N LEU A 36 1.47 -1.21 -2.16
CA LEU A 36 1.43 -0.43 -3.40
C LEU A 36 1.64 -1.30 -4.64
N LEU A 37 2.57 -2.24 -4.60
CA LEU A 37 2.72 -3.21 -5.69
C LEU A 37 1.51 -4.13 -5.82
N GLY A 38 0.93 -4.55 -4.70
CA GLY A 38 -0.31 -5.31 -4.69
C GLY A 38 -1.48 -4.56 -5.31
N LEU A 39 -1.58 -3.25 -5.07
CA LEU A 39 -2.57 -2.35 -5.67
C LEU A 39 -2.40 -2.27 -7.19
N LEU A 40 -1.18 -2.03 -7.67
CA LEU A 40 -0.88 -1.95 -9.11
C LEU A 40 -1.08 -3.29 -9.82
N ALA A 41 -0.63 -4.39 -9.21
CA ALA A 41 -0.85 -5.74 -9.73
C ALA A 41 -2.36 -6.07 -9.79
N ALA A 42 -3.15 -5.60 -8.82
CA ALA A 42 -4.61 -5.76 -8.83
C ALA A 42 -5.27 -4.95 -9.96
N ALA A 43 -4.82 -3.72 -10.18
CA ALA A 43 -5.28 -2.88 -11.29
C ALA A 43 -5.01 -3.56 -12.65
N LEU A 44 -3.83 -4.15 -12.81
CA LEU A 44 -3.42 -4.93 -14.00
C LEU A 44 -4.13 -6.29 -14.14
N GLY A 45 -4.78 -6.79 -13.10
CA GLY A 45 -5.42 -8.10 -13.12
C GLY A 45 -4.48 -9.29 -12.89
N ILE A 46 -3.27 -9.08 -12.38
CA ILE A 46 -2.33 -10.17 -12.07
C ILE A 46 -2.89 -11.01 -10.92
N ARG A 47 -3.14 -12.29 -11.18
CA ARG A 47 -3.74 -13.20 -10.20
C ARG A 47 -2.69 -13.66 -9.18
N ARG A 48 -3.16 -14.05 -7.99
CA ARG A 48 -2.29 -14.46 -6.87
C ARG A 48 -1.55 -15.78 -7.11
N ASP A 49 -2.08 -16.61 -7.99
CA ASP A 49 -1.51 -17.90 -8.42
C ASP A 49 -0.51 -17.76 -9.58
N ASP A 50 -0.51 -16.63 -10.29
CA ASP A 50 0.50 -16.28 -11.29
C ASP A 50 1.79 -15.78 -10.63
N ARG A 51 2.53 -16.75 -10.09
CA ARG A 51 3.76 -16.50 -9.33
C ARG A 51 4.86 -15.91 -10.19
N ALA A 52 4.99 -16.36 -11.43
CA ALA A 52 6.05 -15.90 -12.33
C ALA A 52 5.86 -14.41 -12.66
N ALA A 53 4.64 -14.01 -13.01
CA ALA A 53 4.32 -12.61 -13.27
C ALA A 53 4.57 -11.74 -12.03
N LEU A 54 4.12 -12.18 -10.85
CA LEU A 54 4.36 -11.43 -9.60
C LEU A 54 5.84 -11.31 -9.25
N THR A 55 6.63 -12.37 -9.42
CA THR A 55 8.07 -12.33 -9.13
C THR A 55 8.79 -11.31 -9.99
N VAL A 56 8.55 -11.32 -11.30
CA VAL A 56 9.12 -10.33 -12.23
C VAL A 56 8.61 -8.94 -11.88
N PHE A 57 7.30 -8.77 -11.76
CA PHE A 57 6.68 -7.47 -11.46
C PHE A 57 7.27 -6.81 -10.22
N ASN A 58 7.46 -7.55 -9.12
CA ASN A 58 7.91 -6.99 -7.85
C ASN A 58 9.36 -6.49 -7.83
N GLN A 59 10.16 -6.77 -8.87
CA GLN A 59 11.58 -6.40 -8.96
C GLN A 59 11.83 -5.07 -9.68
N HIS A 60 10.89 -4.61 -10.50
CA HIS A 60 11.18 -3.60 -11.52
C HIS A 60 10.57 -2.22 -11.28
N TYR A 61 9.97 -1.98 -10.12
CA TYR A 61 9.36 -0.69 -9.77
C TYR A 61 9.94 -0.16 -8.47
N HIS A 62 10.24 1.13 -8.45
CA HIS A 62 10.61 1.86 -7.25
C HIS A 62 9.46 2.73 -6.79
N VAL A 63 9.31 2.83 -5.48
CA VAL A 63 8.21 3.54 -4.83
C VAL A 63 8.72 4.76 -4.08
N ALA A 64 8.06 5.89 -4.28
CA ALA A 64 8.16 7.03 -3.40
C ALA A 64 6.78 7.44 -2.88
N VAL A 65 6.76 7.90 -1.64
CA VAL A 65 5.55 8.26 -0.90
C VAL A 65 5.77 9.63 -0.26
N ARG A 66 4.80 10.51 -0.45
CA ARG A 66 4.72 11.79 0.23
C ARG A 66 3.38 11.86 0.97
N PRO A 67 3.36 11.76 2.31
CA PRO A 67 2.19 12.08 3.10
C PRO A 67 1.77 13.52 2.90
N LEU A 68 0.47 13.74 2.88
CA LEU A 68 -0.16 15.05 2.75
C LEU A 68 -1.01 15.38 3.97
N SER A 69 -1.46 14.37 4.72
CA SER A 69 -2.27 14.56 5.94
C SER A 69 -1.39 14.71 7.17
N ASP A 70 -1.58 15.79 7.93
CA ASP A 70 -0.98 16.01 9.27
C ASP A 70 -1.95 15.64 10.40
N ARG A 71 -3.19 15.27 10.05
CA ARG A 71 -4.26 14.88 10.99
C ARG A 71 -4.51 13.37 11.05
N GLU A 72 -3.62 12.57 10.47
CA GLU A 72 -3.73 11.12 10.50
C GLU A 72 -3.79 10.62 11.95
N THR A 73 -4.81 9.85 12.29
CA THR A 73 -4.94 9.25 13.63
C THR A 73 -4.89 7.73 13.57
N TRP A 74 -4.41 7.12 14.65
CA TRP A 74 -4.37 5.67 14.79
C TRP A 74 -5.67 5.15 15.41
N LEU A 75 -6.23 4.10 14.82
CA LEU A 75 -7.43 3.42 15.28
C LEU A 75 -7.13 1.93 15.51
N ASN A 76 -7.60 1.39 16.64
CA ASN A 76 -7.57 -0.04 16.90
C ASN A 76 -8.97 -0.62 16.92
N ASP A 77 -9.25 -1.52 15.98
CA ASP A 77 -10.52 -2.22 15.82
C ASP A 77 -10.47 -3.56 16.57
N TYR A 78 -11.35 -3.72 17.56
CA TYR A 78 -11.58 -5.01 18.22
C TYR A 78 -12.48 -5.88 17.35
N HIS A 79 -11.87 -6.82 16.65
CA HIS A 79 -12.48 -7.53 15.55
C HIS A 79 -12.64 -9.02 15.88
N THR A 80 -13.88 -9.47 16.04
CA THR A 80 -14.20 -10.85 16.40
C THR A 80 -14.57 -11.67 15.17
N VAL A 81 -14.24 -12.97 15.20
CA VAL A 81 -14.67 -13.93 14.17
C VAL A 81 -15.21 -15.17 14.88
N GLN A 82 -16.41 -15.59 14.52
CA GLN A 82 -16.93 -16.88 14.95
C GLN A 82 -16.33 -17.99 14.08
N MET A 83 -15.72 -18.96 14.74
CA MET A 83 -15.15 -20.13 14.09
C MET A 83 -15.51 -21.38 14.87
N PRO A 84 -15.65 -22.53 14.20
CA PRO A 84 -15.98 -23.74 14.92
C PRO A 84 -14.77 -24.22 15.73
N LYS A 85 -15.02 -24.63 16.97
CA LYS A 85 -14.02 -25.03 17.96
C LYS A 85 -13.04 -26.06 17.40
N GLU A 86 -11.75 -25.89 17.71
CA GLU A 86 -10.72 -26.85 17.28
C GLU A 86 -11.00 -28.24 17.89
N ASN A 87 -11.11 -29.26 17.02
CA ASN A 87 -11.27 -30.64 17.43
C ASN A 87 -10.37 -31.54 16.58
N ARG A 88 -9.27 -32.01 17.16
CA ARG A 88 -8.29 -32.89 16.48
C ARG A 88 -8.89 -34.19 15.94
N LYS A 89 -10.02 -34.66 16.49
CA LYS A 89 -10.69 -35.88 16.02
C LYS A 89 -11.58 -35.65 14.80
N VAL A 90 -11.91 -34.39 14.49
CA VAL A 90 -12.78 -34.00 13.38
C VAL A 90 -12.01 -33.03 12.49
N PRO A 91 -11.10 -33.53 11.64
CA PRO A 91 -10.33 -32.68 10.75
C PRO A 91 -11.28 -31.98 9.77
N ARG A 92 -11.11 -30.66 9.63
CA ARG A 92 -11.84 -29.83 8.68
C ARG A 92 -10.87 -29.36 7.61
N TYR A 93 -11.08 -29.77 6.36
CA TYR A 93 -10.16 -29.48 5.26
C TYR A 93 -10.63 -28.32 4.39
N THR A 94 -11.93 -28.06 4.39
CA THR A 94 -12.54 -27.04 3.54
C THR A 94 -13.41 -26.10 4.37
N ARG A 95 -13.63 -24.88 3.84
CA ARG A 95 -14.56 -23.93 4.45
C ARG A 95 -15.98 -24.51 4.56
N ARG A 96 -16.38 -25.38 3.63
CA ARG A 96 -17.66 -26.10 3.70
C ARG A 96 -17.76 -26.98 4.95
N ASP A 97 -16.66 -27.64 5.36
CA ASP A 97 -16.66 -28.50 6.56
C ASP A 97 -16.84 -27.70 7.84
N GLU A 98 -16.36 -26.45 7.86
CA GLU A 98 -16.55 -25.52 8.97
C GLU A 98 -17.96 -24.92 9.05
N LEU A 99 -18.69 -24.91 7.93
CA LEU A 99 -20.04 -24.32 7.83
C LEU A 99 -21.17 -25.34 8.00
N ARG A 100 -20.85 -26.63 8.23
CA ARG A 100 -21.89 -27.66 8.44
C ARG A 100 -22.62 -27.45 9.77
N PRO A 101 -23.89 -27.87 9.88
CA PRO A 101 -24.69 -27.68 11.10
C PRO A 101 -24.01 -28.22 12.36
N GLU A 102 -23.29 -29.34 12.27
CA GLU A 102 -22.61 -29.96 13.42
C GLU A 102 -21.43 -29.10 13.92
N ALA A 103 -20.76 -28.37 13.01
CA ALA A 103 -19.70 -27.43 13.37
C ALA A 103 -20.28 -26.15 14.02
N GLY A 104 -21.48 -25.74 13.61
CA GLY A 104 -22.22 -24.60 14.18
C GLY A 104 -22.72 -24.81 15.61
N GLN A 105 -22.78 -26.06 16.09
CA GLN A 105 -23.16 -26.38 17.47
C GLN A 105 -22.02 -26.15 18.47
N SER A 106 -20.78 -26.01 17.99
CA SER A 106 -19.58 -25.79 18.80
C SER A 106 -18.77 -24.63 18.23
N LEU A 107 -19.28 -23.41 18.33
CA LEU A 107 -18.56 -22.21 17.92
C LEU A 107 -17.72 -21.66 19.07
N GLU A 108 -16.54 -21.15 18.74
CA GLU A 108 -15.73 -20.30 19.60
C GLU A 108 -15.50 -18.95 18.90
N THR A 109 -15.21 -17.93 19.72
CA THR A 109 -14.94 -16.59 19.21
C THR A 109 -13.44 -16.37 19.23
N MET A 110 -12.85 -16.26 18.05
CA MET A 110 -11.48 -15.76 17.91
C MET A 110 -11.50 -14.25 17.99
N LEU A 111 -10.60 -13.71 18.79
CA LEU A 111 -10.42 -12.27 18.98
C LEU A 111 -9.23 -11.82 18.15
N THR A 112 -9.37 -10.72 17.42
CA THR A 112 -8.26 -10.08 16.71
C THR A 112 -8.30 -8.58 16.97
N SER A 113 -7.12 -7.96 17.06
CA SER A 113 -6.98 -6.51 17.21
C SER A 113 -6.37 -5.98 15.91
N ARG A 114 -7.08 -5.10 15.21
CA ARG A 114 -6.68 -4.68 13.86
C ARG A 114 -6.49 -3.17 13.81
N GLU A 115 -5.27 -2.76 13.53
CA GLU A 115 -4.93 -1.34 13.50
C GLU A 115 -5.19 -0.73 12.12
N TYR A 116 -5.67 0.50 12.10
CA TYR A 116 -5.94 1.33 10.93
C TYR A 116 -5.37 2.74 11.14
N ARG A 117 -5.20 3.47 10.05
CA ARG A 117 -4.97 4.92 10.05
C ARG A 117 -6.18 5.62 9.48
N CYS A 118 -6.64 6.67 10.16
CA CYS A 118 -7.79 7.46 9.76
C CYS A 118 -7.35 8.74 9.03
N ASP A 119 -8.14 9.18 8.04
CA ASP A 119 -7.89 10.39 7.24
C ASP A 119 -6.48 10.46 6.66
N ALA A 120 -6.02 9.30 6.16
CA ALA A 120 -4.71 9.16 5.58
C ALA A 120 -4.73 9.62 4.11
N TYR A 121 -3.82 10.54 3.76
CA TYR A 121 -3.72 11.13 2.44
C TYR A 121 -2.28 11.15 1.96
N TYR A 122 -2.02 10.61 0.75
CA TYR A 122 -0.68 10.46 0.20
C TYR A 122 -0.64 10.78 -1.30
N HIS A 123 0.46 11.38 -1.75
CA HIS A 123 0.94 11.23 -3.13
C HIS A 123 1.90 10.05 -3.22
N ILE A 124 1.73 9.24 -4.25
CA ILE A 124 2.59 8.09 -4.56
C ILE A 124 3.23 8.34 -5.92
N ALA A 125 4.55 8.11 -6.03
CA ALA A 125 5.28 8.14 -7.28
C ALA A 125 5.92 6.78 -7.54
N ILE A 126 5.77 6.28 -8.75
CA ILE A 126 6.33 5.02 -9.20
C ILE A 126 7.26 5.30 -10.37
N SER A 127 8.52 4.90 -10.25
CA SER A 127 9.44 4.79 -11.39
C SER A 127 9.65 3.33 -11.74
N ALA A 128 10.04 3.07 -12.98
CA ALA A 128 10.23 1.73 -13.52
C ALA A 128 11.67 1.55 -14.01
N THR A 129 12.24 0.38 -13.77
CA THR A 129 13.50 -0.03 -14.42
C THR A 129 13.27 -0.36 -15.90
N PRO A 130 14.31 -0.37 -16.75
CA PRO A 130 14.17 -0.67 -18.18
C PRO A 130 13.53 -2.04 -18.48
N ASP A 131 13.75 -3.02 -17.60
CA ASP A 131 13.25 -4.39 -17.74
C ASP A 131 11.83 -4.58 -17.15
N ALA A 132 11.13 -3.50 -16.81
CA ALA A 132 9.80 -3.59 -16.24
C ALA A 132 8.79 -4.23 -17.22
N PRO A 133 7.99 -5.22 -16.77
CA PRO A 133 7.06 -5.93 -17.63
C PRO A 133 5.92 -5.05 -18.15
N TYR A 134 5.61 -3.96 -17.44
CA TYR A 134 4.61 -2.97 -17.85
C TYR A 134 5.20 -1.57 -17.77
N SER A 135 4.91 -0.75 -18.79
CA SER A 135 5.29 0.66 -18.80
C SER A 135 4.48 1.47 -17.78
N LEU A 136 5.00 2.65 -17.41
CA LEU A 136 4.27 3.58 -16.54
C LEU A 136 2.92 4.03 -17.14
N SER A 137 2.82 4.13 -18.47
CA SER A 137 1.54 4.41 -19.14
C SER A 137 0.56 3.26 -19.00
N ALA A 138 1.01 2.00 -19.12
CA ALA A 138 0.14 0.85 -18.91
C ALA A 138 -0.36 0.77 -17.47
N LEU A 139 0.49 1.11 -16.49
CA LEU A 139 0.09 1.23 -15.09
C LEU A 139 -0.94 2.35 -14.87
N ARG A 140 -0.74 3.53 -15.50
CA ARG A 140 -1.72 4.63 -15.47
C ARG A 140 -3.08 4.15 -15.98
N ASP A 141 -3.10 3.52 -17.14
CA ASP A 141 -4.35 3.08 -17.80
C ASP A 141 -5.05 1.99 -16.97
N ALA A 142 -4.28 1.09 -16.36
CA ALA A 142 -4.81 0.09 -15.43
C ALA A 142 -5.42 0.72 -14.16
N LEU A 143 -4.83 1.79 -13.62
CA LEU A 143 -5.40 2.49 -12.46
C LEU A 143 -6.70 3.25 -12.80
N LEU A 144 -6.85 3.69 -14.05
CA LEU A 144 -8.09 4.33 -14.55
C LEU A 144 -9.20 3.31 -14.80
N SER A 145 -8.85 2.09 -15.23
CA SER A 145 -9.81 1.01 -15.51
C SER A 145 -9.33 -0.30 -14.88
N PRO A 146 -9.43 -0.45 -13.55
CA PRO A 146 -8.84 -1.58 -12.84
C PRO A 146 -9.62 -2.87 -13.07
N VAL A 147 -8.89 -3.97 -13.29
CA VAL A 147 -9.47 -5.31 -13.48
C VAL A 147 -10.07 -5.86 -12.17
N PHE A 148 -9.39 -5.64 -11.04
CA PHE A 148 -9.89 -5.99 -9.72
C PHE A 148 -10.26 -4.76 -8.89
N THR A 149 -11.19 -4.93 -7.96
CA THR A 149 -11.55 -3.88 -7.00
C THR A 149 -10.32 -3.43 -6.19
N LEU A 150 -10.01 -2.14 -6.28
CA LEU A 150 -8.91 -1.53 -5.55
C LEU A 150 -9.33 -1.18 -4.12
N TYR A 151 -8.40 -1.34 -3.19
CA TYR A 151 -8.58 -1.03 -1.77
C TYR A 151 -7.22 -0.73 -1.13
N PHE A 152 -7.23 0.01 -0.02
CA PHE A 152 -6.01 0.49 0.63
C PHE A 152 -5.64 -0.41 1.82
N GLY A 153 -4.95 -1.50 1.47
CA GLY A 153 -4.46 -2.48 2.43
C GLY A 153 -5.46 -3.59 2.74
N ARG A 154 -6.58 -3.26 3.39
CA ARG A 154 -7.69 -4.20 3.65
C ARG A 154 -8.86 -3.89 2.74
N LYS A 155 -9.65 -4.92 2.37
CA LYS A 155 -10.85 -4.75 1.52
C LYS A 155 -11.91 -3.81 2.12
N SER A 156 -11.91 -3.63 3.45
CA SER A 156 -12.77 -2.69 4.17
C SER A 156 -12.33 -1.23 4.07
N CYS A 157 -11.22 -0.95 3.37
CA CYS A 157 -10.65 0.39 3.18
C CYS A 157 -10.83 0.82 1.70
N PRO A 158 -12.04 1.23 1.27
CA PRO A 158 -12.29 1.64 -0.09
C PRO A 158 -11.63 3.01 -0.39
N PRO A 159 -11.24 3.28 -1.64
CA PRO A 159 -10.85 4.63 -2.05
C PRO A 159 -12.01 5.60 -1.86
N ALA A 160 -11.74 6.79 -1.29
CA ALA A 160 -12.73 7.86 -1.17
C ALA A 160 -12.54 8.98 -2.21
N LEU A 161 -11.39 9.00 -2.88
CA LEU A 161 -11.15 9.83 -4.07
C LEU A 161 -10.69 8.95 -5.24
N PRO A 162 -10.92 9.41 -6.49
CA PRO A 162 -10.23 8.85 -7.64
C PRO A 162 -8.71 8.88 -7.44
N LEU A 163 -8.00 7.85 -7.88
CA LEU A 163 -6.53 7.80 -7.78
C LEU A 163 -5.87 8.87 -8.68
N ALA A 164 -6.56 9.35 -9.71
CA ALA A 164 -6.10 10.39 -10.63
C ALA A 164 -4.64 10.21 -11.11
N PRO A 165 -4.30 9.09 -11.78
CA PRO A 165 -2.93 8.80 -12.18
C PRO A 165 -2.43 9.72 -13.31
N HIS A 166 -1.24 10.31 -13.13
CA HIS A 166 -0.58 11.23 -14.06
C HIS A 166 0.87 10.80 -14.32
N LEU A 167 1.40 11.15 -15.50
CA LEU A 167 2.81 10.92 -15.83
C LEU A 167 3.56 12.24 -15.75
N PHE A 168 4.69 12.24 -15.04
CA PHE A 168 5.61 13.36 -14.94
C PHE A 168 7.02 12.91 -15.28
N ALA A 169 7.86 13.86 -15.70
CA ALA A 169 9.26 13.66 -15.97
C ALA A 169 10.09 14.68 -15.18
N GLY A 170 11.22 14.24 -14.65
CA GLY A 170 12.10 15.09 -13.85
C GLY A 170 12.82 14.32 -12.74
N THR A 171 13.36 15.07 -11.79
CA THR A 171 13.76 14.55 -10.48
C THR A 171 12.53 14.32 -9.60
N LEU A 172 12.64 13.50 -8.56
CA LEU A 172 11.52 13.25 -7.65
C LEU A 172 11.02 14.54 -6.97
N ALA A 173 11.93 15.46 -6.62
CA ALA A 173 11.59 16.77 -6.08
C ALA A 173 10.75 17.60 -7.08
N GLU A 174 11.16 17.69 -8.34
CA GLU A 174 10.40 18.38 -9.39
C GLU A 174 9.02 17.73 -9.60
N VAL A 175 8.97 16.40 -9.60
CA VAL A 175 7.72 15.64 -9.72
C VAL A 175 6.77 15.93 -8.57
N TRP A 176 7.26 16.09 -7.35
CA TRP A 176 6.43 16.52 -6.21
C TRP A 176 5.90 17.94 -6.37
N GLN A 177 6.70 18.87 -6.89
CA GLN A 177 6.23 20.23 -7.19
C GLN A 177 5.13 20.23 -8.25
N LEU A 178 5.30 19.47 -9.33
CA LEU A 178 4.27 19.28 -10.36
C LEU A 178 3.00 18.65 -9.78
N ALA A 179 3.15 17.66 -8.90
CA ALA A 179 2.01 17.03 -8.23
C ALA A 179 1.26 18.02 -7.33
N LYS A 180 1.94 18.89 -6.56
CA LYS A 180 1.31 19.96 -5.76
C LYS A 180 0.48 20.93 -6.62
N GLN A 181 0.93 21.19 -7.84
CA GLN A 181 0.30 22.15 -8.75
C GLN A 181 -0.83 21.55 -9.59
N THR A 182 -1.05 20.23 -9.53
CA THR A 182 -2.04 19.53 -10.35
C THR A 182 -3.37 19.43 -9.60
N PRO A 183 -4.45 20.14 -10.00
CA PRO A 183 -5.69 20.17 -9.22
C PRO A 183 -6.36 18.79 -9.04
N ALA A 184 -6.26 17.91 -10.04
CA ALA A 184 -6.80 16.55 -9.96
C ALA A 184 -6.13 15.67 -8.89
N LEU A 185 -4.94 16.06 -8.41
CA LEU A 185 -4.18 15.41 -7.35
C LEU A 185 -4.28 16.15 -6.00
N ASN A 186 -5.07 17.23 -5.92
CA ASN A 186 -5.20 18.07 -4.72
C ASN A 186 -6.65 18.52 -4.57
N ASP A 187 -7.49 17.62 -4.06
CA ASP A 187 -8.90 17.94 -3.82
C ASP A 187 -9.03 19.00 -2.72
N LEU A 188 -9.69 20.12 -3.06
CA LEU A 188 -9.88 21.27 -2.17
C LEU A 188 -10.63 20.88 -0.88
N ALA A 189 -11.48 19.85 -0.93
CA ALA A 189 -12.19 19.36 0.26
C ALA A 189 -11.23 18.81 1.33
N LEU A 190 -10.03 18.38 0.93
CA LEU A 190 -9.02 17.82 1.83
C LEU A 190 -8.03 18.86 2.37
N GLU A 191 -8.13 20.14 2.02
CA GLU A 191 -7.26 21.20 2.56
C GLU A 191 -7.32 21.30 4.10
N THR A 192 -8.44 20.86 4.69
CA THR A 192 -8.65 20.86 6.14
C THR A 192 -7.85 19.79 6.90
N ILE A 193 -7.40 18.76 6.19
CA ILE A 193 -6.54 17.68 6.71
C ILE A 193 -5.13 17.71 6.09
N GLY A 194 -4.93 18.47 5.02
CA GLY A 194 -3.84 18.31 4.05
C GLY A 194 -2.70 19.32 4.17
N ARG A 195 -2.03 19.43 5.32
CA ARG A 195 -0.86 20.32 5.50
C ARG A 195 0.41 19.63 6.00
N ALA A 196 0.60 18.35 5.70
CA ALA A 196 1.89 17.71 5.98
C ALA A 196 2.98 18.27 5.04
N GLU A 197 3.96 18.95 5.63
CA GLU A 197 5.16 19.44 4.94
C GLU A 197 6.39 18.58 5.28
N GLY A 198 7.35 18.54 4.35
CA GLY A 198 8.74 18.15 4.62
C GLY A 198 9.14 16.68 4.52
N VAL A 199 8.33 15.70 4.90
CA VAL A 199 8.82 14.30 4.96
C VAL A 199 8.35 13.45 3.79
N CYS A 200 9.28 13.03 2.96
CA CYS A 200 9.11 12.08 1.87
C CYS A 200 9.86 10.78 2.16
N TYR A 201 9.38 9.69 1.56
CA TYR A 201 9.96 8.36 1.68
C TYR A 201 10.21 7.79 0.28
N TRP A 202 11.40 7.27 -0.01
CA TRP A 202 11.72 6.71 -1.34
C TRP A 202 12.73 5.56 -1.28
N GLU A 203 12.91 4.81 -2.38
CA GLU A 203 13.84 3.66 -2.42
C GLU A 203 15.13 3.91 -3.20
N GLN A 204 15.14 4.88 -4.12
CA GLN A 204 16.26 5.11 -5.03
C GLN A 204 17.37 5.94 -4.38
N GLU A 205 18.63 5.57 -4.58
CA GLU A 205 19.79 6.35 -4.13
C GLU A 205 20.21 7.45 -5.13
N ASN A 206 19.65 7.43 -6.34
CA ASN A 206 19.95 8.38 -7.42
C ASN A 206 19.69 9.84 -7.00
N ASP A 207 20.18 10.78 -7.81
CA ASP A 207 19.89 12.21 -7.64
C ASP A 207 18.39 12.50 -7.81
N THR A 208 17.66 12.37 -6.71
CA THR A 208 16.21 12.56 -6.62
C THR A 208 15.85 14.03 -6.43
N GLY A 209 16.83 14.92 -6.28
CA GLY A 209 16.63 16.30 -5.85
C GLY A 209 16.22 16.45 -4.38
N LEU A 210 16.07 15.34 -3.64
CA LEU A 210 15.73 15.32 -2.21
C LEU A 210 16.99 15.11 -1.36
N THR A 211 16.98 15.64 -0.13
CA THR A 211 18.06 15.44 0.84
C THR A 211 17.68 14.31 1.80
N PRO A 212 18.39 13.16 1.80
CA PRO A 212 18.15 12.10 2.77
C PRO A 212 18.61 12.55 4.16
N GLN A 213 17.72 12.47 5.14
CA GLN A 213 18.02 12.71 6.55
C GLN A 213 18.48 11.42 7.24
N TYR A 214 17.77 10.31 7.00
CA TYR A 214 18.14 9.00 7.52
C TYR A 214 17.60 7.86 6.63
N ARG A 215 18.06 6.63 6.91
CA ARG A 215 17.68 5.42 6.20
C ARG A 215 17.06 4.43 7.20
N VAL A 216 16.00 3.74 6.78
CA VAL A 216 15.31 2.72 7.57
C VAL A 216 15.28 1.42 6.79
N SER A 217 15.49 0.29 7.48
CA SER A 217 15.27 -1.04 6.91
C SER A 217 13.82 -1.47 7.15
N ARG A 218 13.11 -1.84 6.09
CA ARG A 218 11.71 -2.30 6.16
C ARG A 218 11.53 -3.68 5.54
N ASN A 219 10.73 -4.52 6.19
CA ASN A 219 10.43 -5.89 5.76
C ASN A 219 9.17 -5.96 4.89
N ASP A 220 9.11 -5.13 3.85
CA ASP A 220 7.94 -4.97 2.99
C ASP A 220 8.21 -5.28 1.51
N GLN A 221 9.39 -5.82 1.17
CA GLN A 221 9.70 -6.32 -0.17
C GLN A 221 9.02 -7.68 -0.38
N PRO A 222 8.08 -7.84 -1.32
CA PRO A 222 7.51 -9.15 -1.61
C PRO A 222 8.58 -10.09 -2.20
N ALA A 223 8.76 -11.27 -1.59
CA ALA A 223 9.75 -12.26 -2.02
C ALA A 223 9.11 -13.53 -2.57
N ASP A 224 8.25 -14.19 -1.78
CA ASP A 224 7.54 -15.40 -2.23
C ASP A 224 6.06 -15.32 -1.83
N ARG A 225 5.18 -15.28 -2.84
CA ARG A 225 3.74 -15.24 -2.63
C ARG A 225 3.17 -16.53 -2.06
N ARG A 226 3.72 -17.70 -2.41
CA ARG A 226 3.25 -19.02 -1.94
C ARG A 226 3.48 -19.18 -0.46
N ARG A 227 4.65 -18.76 0.02
CA ARG A 227 5.03 -18.83 1.44
C ARG A 227 4.61 -17.60 2.24
N TRP A 228 4.07 -16.58 1.57
CA TRP A 228 3.74 -15.28 2.16
C TRP A 228 4.96 -14.68 2.86
N GLN A 229 6.08 -14.58 2.14
CA GLN A 229 7.34 -14.09 2.67
C GLN A 229 7.70 -12.73 2.10
N PHE A 230 8.25 -11.89 2.96
CA PHE A 230 8.79 -10.58 2.64
C PHE A 230 10.25 -10.51 3.06
N THR A 231 11.05 -9.75 2.33
CA THR A 231 12.45 -9.48 2.65
C THR A 231 12.64 -8.02 3.03
N SER A 232 13.82 -7.69 3.53
CA SER A 232 14.19 -6.33 3.86
C SER A 232 14.51 -5.51 2.62
N ARG A 233 14.26 -4.20 2.68
CA ARG A 233 14.76 -3.19 1.76
C ARG A 233 15.15 -1.93 2.51
N VAL A 234 15.94 -1.08 1.88
CA VAL A 234 16.25 0.26 2.38
C VAL A 234 15.16 1.24 1.93
N GLN A 235 14.69 2.08 2.85
CA GLN A 235 13.86 3.24 2.60
C GLN A 235 14.60 4.48 3.09
N TYR A 236 14.75 5.45 2.20
CA TYR A 236 15.27 6.77 2.53
C TYR A 236 14.13 7.64 3.06
N VAL A 237 14.45 8.48 4.04
CA VAL A 237 13.53 9.44 4.64
C VAL A 237 14.19 10.81 4.65
N GLY A 238 13.48 11.84 4.22
CA GLY A 238 14.01 13.20 4.11
C GLY A 238 13.07 14.12 3.32
N GLY A 239 13.57 15.26 2.88
CA GLY A 239 12.75 16.33 2.31
C GLY A 239 13.43 17.11 1.20
N GLU A 240 12.79 18.18 0.74
CA GLU A 240 13.36 19.14 -0.21
C GLU A 240 14.46 19.97 0.47
N LYS A 241 15.46 20.44 -0.31
CA LYS A 241 16.49 21.34 0.20
C LYS A 241 15.86 22.69 0.55
N GLY A 242 15.67 23.00 1.83
CA GLY A 242 15.32 24.35 2.30
C GLY A 242 14.13 24.46 3.26
N GLU A 243 13.56 23.36 3.75
CA GLU A 243 12.58 23.39 4.84
C GLU A 243 13.31 23.11 6.18
N GLU A 244 13.99 24.13 6.72
CA GLU A 244 14.37 24.25 8.14
C GLU A 244 13.50 25.31 8.83
#